data_AF-A0A0F9N0U2-F1
#
_entry.id   AF-A0A0F9N0U2-F1
#
_cell.length_a   1.000
_cell.length_b   1.000
_cell.length_c   1.000
_cell.angle_alpha   90.00
_cell.angle_beta   90.00
_cell.angle_gamma   90.00
#
_symmetry.space_group_name_H-M   'P 1'
#
loop_
_entity.id
_entity.type
_entity.pdbx_description
1 polymer ?
#
loop_
_entity_poly.entity_id
_entity_poly.type
_entity_poly.pdbx_seq_one_letter_code
_entity_poly.pdbx_strand_id
1 'polypeptide(L)'
;MTGYHITIGYNAGRPGNFFEILKQKTREICDNPKAIIVEARRLNAPEVCSKGCCHLDNFADNYADSFETYGHPISIIEDGEDQQIMQLACASYRLKYHVRRAFVRLLIETMHKEEIEISVVVA
;
A
#
# COMPACT_ATOMS: atom_id res chain seq x y z
N MET A 1 -9.76 -8.90 -9.62
CA MET A 1 -9.25 -7.87 -8.69
C MET A 1 -7.77 -7.76 -8.96
N THR A 2 -7.15 -6.57 -8.95
CA THR A 2 -5.67 -6.49 -9.08
C THR A 2 -5.12 -5.99 -7.76
N GLY A 3 -3.99 -6.54 -7.34
CA GLY A 3 -3.43 -6.32 -6.02
C GLY A 3 -1.91 -6.42 -5.98
N TYR A 4 -1.35 -6.14 -4.82
CA TYR A 4 0.04 -6.49 -4.51
C TYR A 4 0.05 -7.46 -3.34
N HIS A 5 0.84 -8.50 -3.44
CA HIS A 5 1.23 -9.34 -2.32
C HIS A 5 2.60 -8.87 -1.85
N ILE A 6 2.69 -8.51 -0.58
CA ILE A 6 3.86 -7.90 0.02
C ILE A 6 4.34 -8.83 1.13
N THR A 7 5.52 -9.39 0.97
CA THR A 7 6.14 -10.32 1.92
C THR A 7 7.50 -9.81 2.35
N ILE A 8 8.02 -10.33 3.47
CA ILE A 8 9.41 -10.06 3.85
C ILE A 8 10.34 -10.72 2.82
N GLY A 9 11.37 -9.97 2.40
CA GLY A 9 12.40 -10.39 1.47
C GLY A 9 13.48 -11.24 2.12
N TYR A 10 14.65 -11.32 1.49
CA TYR A 10 15.72 -12.21 1.94
C TYR A 10 16.33 -11.76 3.28
N ASN A 11 16.01 -12.49 4.36
CA ASN A 11 16.59 -12.28 5.69
C ASN A 11 17.79 -13.20 5.88
N ALA A 12 19.00 -12.71 5.60
CA ALA A 12 20.24 -13.45 5.76
C ALA A 12 20.58 -13.72 7.26
N GLY A 13 19.79 -14.56 7.93
CA GLY A 13 20.08 -15.08 9.27
C GLY A 13 19.87 -14.10 10.44
N ARG A 14 19.22 -12.95 10.22
CA ARG A 14 18.91 -12.01 11.31
C ARG A 14 17.66 -12.49 12.08
N PRO A 15 17.74 -12.77 13.39
CA PRO A 15 16.54 -13.00 14.19
C PRO A 15 15.78 -11.69 14.33
N GLY A 16 14.45 -11.73 14.16
CA GLY A 16 13.62 -10.54 14.29
C GLY A 16 12.15 -10.79 13.96
N ASN A 17 11.29 -9.91 14.47
CA ASN A 17 9.85 -9.98 14.22
C ASN A 17 9.45 -9.11 13.03
N PHE A 18 10.06 -9.38 11.87
CA PHE A 18 9.97 -8.50 10.70
C PHE A 18 8.56 -8.36 10.13
N PHE A 19 7.74 -9.41 10.24
CA PHE A 19 6.35 -9.34 9.82
C PHE A 19 5.52 -8.39 10.69
N GLU A 20 5.75 -8.36 12.01
CA GLU A 20 5.10 -7.36 12.89
C GLU A 20 5.54 -5.94 12.54
N ILE A 21 6.83 -5.75 12.21
CA ILE A 21 7.32 -4.43 11.75
C ILE A 21 6.64 -4.05 10.44
N LEU A 22 6.52 -4.98 9.47
CA LEU A 22 5.81 -4.74 8.21
C LEU A 22 4.35 -4.33 8.45
N LYS A 23 3.63 -5.04 9.34
CA LYS A 23 2.25 -4.68 9.72
C LYS A 23 2.18 -3.28 10.32
N GLN A 24 3.06 -2.98 11.28
CA GLN A 24 3.12 -1.67 11.92
C GLN A 24 3.36 -0.56 10.89
N LYS A 25 4.37 -0.70 10.02
CA LYS A 25 4.69 0.32 9.00
C LYS A 25 3.58 0.47 7.96
N THR A 26 2.92 -0.63 7.60
CA THR A 26 1.75 -0.61 6.73
C THR A 26 0.65 0.26 7.35
N ARG A 27 0.33 0.06 8.63
CA ARG A 27 -0.67 0.86 9.36
C ARG A 27 -0.28 2.33 9.46
N GLU A 28 0.97 2.64 9.84
CA GLU A 28 1.48 4.01 9.91
C GLU A 28 1.32 4.79 8.59
N ILE A 29 1.51 4.12 7.44
CA ILE A 29 1.31 4.74 6.13
C ILE A 29 -0.18 4.92 5.82
N CYS A 30 -1.01 3.94 6.14
CA CYS A 30 -2.47 4.02 5.96
C CYS A 30 -3.08 5.18 6.77
N ASP A 31 -2.60 5.39 7.99
CA ASP A 31 -3.04 6.46 8.90
C ASP A 31 -2.55 7.85 8.46
N ASN A 32 -1.72 7.93 7.41
CA ASN A 32 -1.25 9.18 6.83
C ASN A 32 -1.56 9.29 5.31
N PRO A 33 -2.85 9.42 4.91
CA PRO A 33 -3.23 9.60 3.51
C PRO A 33 -2.50 10.75 2.80
N LYS A 34 -2.14 11.81 3.53
CA LYS A 34 -1.39 12.95 2.98
C LYS A 34 -0.03 12.54 2.43
N ALA A 35 0.69 11.62 3.10
CA ALA A 35 1.96 11.12 2.58
C ALA A 35 1.76 10.36 1.27
N ILE A 36 0.69 9.56 1.16
CA ILE A 36 0.34 8.83 -0.06
C ILE A 36 0.01 9.79 -1.20
N ILE A 37 -0.74 10.88 -0.94
CA ILE A 37 -1.06 11.92 -1.93
C ILE A 37 0.22 12.59 -2.45
N VAL A 38 1.10 13.02 -1.54
CA VAL A 38 2.37 13.67 -1.90
C VAL A 38 3.24 12.74 -2.76
N GLU A 39 3.34 11.47 -2.38
CA GLU A 39 4.10 10.49 -3.15
C GLU A 39 3.43 10.20 -4.51
N ALA A 40 2.10 10.12 -4.57
CA ALA A 40 1.37 9.93 -5.82
C ALA A 40 1.61 11.10 -6.79
N ARG A 41 1.59 12.35 -6.29
CA ARG A 41 1.96 13.55 -7.06
C ARG A 41 3.39 13.47 -7.59
N ARG A 42 4.34 13.01 -6.77
CA ARG A 42 5.73 12.76 -7.21
C ARG A 42 5.81 11.74 -8.36
N LEU A 43 4.88 10.79 -8.41
CA LEU A 43 4.73 9.80 -9.50
C LEU A 43 3.86 10.29 -10.66
N ASN A 44 3.62 11.60 -10.78
CA ASN A 44 2.80 12.24 -11.82
C ASN A 44 1.35 11.70 -11.85
N ALA A 45 0.78 11.40 -10.68
CA ALA A 45 -0.65 11.10 -10.60
C ALA A 45 -1.47 12.32 -11.04
N PRO A 46 -2.52 12.13 -11.87
CA PRO A 46 -3.46 13.22 -12.12
C PRO A 46 -4.26 13.52 -10.84
N GLU A 47 -4.71 14.77 -10.66
CA GLU A 47 -5.55 15.16 -9.51
C GLU A 47 -6.99 14.65 -9.64
N VAL A 48 -7.45 14.43 -10.87
CA VAL A 48 -8.80 13.99 -11.20
C VAL A 48 -8.74 12.84 -12.21
N CYS A 49 -9.63 11.87 -12.06
CA CYS A 49 -9.73 10.78 -13.04
C CYS A 49 -10.29 11.27 -14.39
N SER A 50 -10.07 10.48 -15.45
CA SER A 50 -10.42 10.88 -16.83
C SER A 50 -11.90 11.17 -17.07
N LYS A 51 -12.79 10.71 -16.17
CA LYS A 51 -14.24 10.95 -16.23
C LYS A 51 -14.71 12.09 -15.32
N GLY A 52 -13.81 12.75 -14.59
CA GLY A 52 -14.16 13.84 -13.68
C GLY A 52 -14.89 13.42 -12.40
N CYS A 53 -15.19 12.13 -12.21
CA CYS A 53 -16.03 11.65 -11.10
C CYS A 53 -15.27 11.34 -9.81
N CYS A 54 -13.94 11.49 -9.81
CA CYS A 54 -13.10 11.03 -8.72
C CYS A 54 -11.76 11.79 -8.62
N HIS A 55 -11.36 12.07 -7.38
CA HIS A 55 -10.19 12.90 -7.04
C HIS A 55 -9.11 12.10 -6.31
N LEU A 56 -7.85 12.55 -6.45
CA LEU A 56 -6.68 11.89 -5.84
C LEU A 56 -6.82 11.76 -4.33
N ASP A 57 -7.19 12.87 -3.69
CA ASP A 57 -7.34 12.95 -2.24
C ASP A 57 -8.39 11.93 -1.75
N ASN A 58 -9.58 11.91 -2.36
CA ASN A 58 -10.64 10.95 -2.02
C ASN A 58 -10.20 9.48 -2.12
N PHE A 59 -9.28 9.15 -3.03
CA PHE A 59 -8.80 7.77 -3.15
C PHE A 59 -7.74 7.43 -2.11
N ALA A 60 -6.85 8.37 -1.81
CA ALA A 60 -5.86 8.19 -0.76
C ALA A 60 -6.53 8.12 0.62
N ASP A 61 -7.57 8.91 0.87
CA ASP A 61 -8.32 8.90 2.13
C ASP A 61 -8.95 7.54 2.43
N ASN A 62 -9.27 6.73 1.41
CA ASN A 62 -9.75 5.36 1.63
C ASN A 62 -8.74 4.46 2.35
N TYR A 63 -7.45 4.83 2.41
CA TYR A 63 -6.46 4.04 3.16
C TYR A 63 -6.70 4.09 4.67
N ALA A 64 -7.24 5.19 5.20
CA ALA A 64 -7.51 5.32 6.62
C ALA A 64 -8.49 4.25 7.12
N ASP A 65 -9.44 3.84 6.27
CA ASP A 65 -10.46 2.83 6.58
C ASP A 65 -10.22 1.48 5.86
N SER A 66 -9.00 1.24 5.36
CA SER A 66 -8.75 0.14 4.42
C SER A 66 -8.54 -1.24 5.06
N PHE A 67 -8.29 -1.32 6.37
CA PHE A 67 -8.04 -2.59 7.05
C PHE A 67 -9.31 -3.40 7.22
N GLU A 68 -9.27 -4.67 6.81
CA GLU A 68 -10.32 -5.69 6.99
C GLU A 68 -11.71 -5.35 6.42
N THR A 69 -11.85 -4.21 5.74
CA THR A 69 -13.12 -3.75 5.19
C THR A 69 -13.24 -4.15 3.73
N TYR A 70 -13.87 -5.31 3.51
CA TYR A 70 -14.17 -5.82 2.17
C TYR A 70 -15.17 -4.92 1.45
N GLY A 71 -14.90 -4.62 0.17
CA GLY A 71 -15.79 -3.79 -0.67
C GLY A 71 -15.38 -2.31 -0.76
N HIS A 72 -14.33 -1.89 -0.05
CA HIS A 72 -13.75 -0.56 -0.23
C HIS A 72 -13.01 -0.41 -1.57
N PRO A 73 -12.81 0.83 -2.04
CA PRO A 73 -12.03 1.09 -3.24
C PRO A 73 -10.63 0.47 -3.21
N ILE A 74 -10.05 0.36 -2.02
CA ILE A 74 -8.76 -0.24 -1.67
C ILE A 74 -8.93 -0.94 -0.32
N SER A 75 -8.46 -2.19 -0.22
CA SER A 75 -8.49 -2.98 1.01
C SER A 75 -7.09 -3.48 1.32
N ILE A 76 -6.69 -3.41 2.59
CA ILE A 76 -5.45 -3.97 3.12
C ILE A 76 -5.81 -5.15 4.00
N ILE A 77 -5.25 -6.31 3.70
CA ILE A 77 -5.49 -7.56 4.44
C ILE A 77 -4.15 -8.05 4.98
N GLU A 78 -4.11 -8.30 6.29
CA GLU A 78 -2.98 -8.93 6.96
C GLU A 78 -3.25 -10.44 7.01
N ASP A 79 -2.40 -11.22 6.36
CA ASP A 79 -2.49 -12.67 6.36
C ASP A 79 -1.31 -13.22 7.15
N GLY A 80 -1.60 -13.60 8.40
CA GLY A 80 -0.60 -14.10 9.33
C GLY A 80 -0.15 -15.54 9.05
N GLU A 81 -0.94 -16.32 8.31
CA GLU A 81 -0.59 -17.70 7.95
C GLU A 81 0.51 -17.68 6.88
N ASP A 82 0.30 -16.88 5.83
CA ASP A 82 1.26 -16.72 4.73
C ASP A 82 2.30 -15.61 4.98
N GLN A 83 2.26 -14.97 6.16
CA GLN A 83 3.10 -13.81 6.53
C GLN A 83 3.19 -12.74 5.44
N GLN A 84 2.03 -12.34 4.93
CA GLN A 84 1.91 -11.37 3.84
C GLN A 84 0.93 -10.24 4.16
N ILE A 85 1.14 -9.10 3.50
CA ILE A 85 0.17 -8.03 3.38
C ILE A 85 -0.36 -8.03 1.96
N MET A 86 -1.68 -8.17 1.80
CA MET A 86 -2.34 -8.03 0.51
C MET A 86 -2.95 -6.64 0.39
N GLN A 87 -2.53 -5.88 -0.62
CA GLN A 87 -3.19 -4.65 -1.03
C GLN A 87 -4.09 -4.95 -2.23
N LEU A 88 -5.40 -5.02 -1.99
CA LEU A 88 -6.40 -5.29 -3.00
C LEU A 88 -7.08 -4.01 -3.46
N ALA A 89 -7.44 -3.94 -4.75
CA ALA A 89 -8.29 -2.86 -5.25
C ALA A 89 -9.36 -3.37 -6.21
N CYS A 90 -10.59 -2.90 -5.99
CA CYS A 90 -11.71 -3.13 -6.90
C CYS A 90 -11.70 -2.08 -8.03
N ALA A 91 -12.08 -2.46 -9.26
CA ALA A 91 -12.12 -1.59 -10.46
C ALA A 91 -10.78 -0.99 -10.97
N SER A 92 -10.65 -0.88 -12.30
CA SER A 92 -9.45 -0.39 -12.98
C SER A 92 -9.53 1.11 -13.28
N TYR A 93 -9.18 1.95 -12.29
CA TYR A 93 -9.01 3.39 -12.50
C TYR A 93 -7.53 3.75 -12.44
N ARG A 94 -7.05 4.51 -13.45
CA ARG A 94 -5.65 4.98 -13.54
C ARG A 94 -5.18 5.66 -12.24
N LEU A 95 -6.07 6.40 -11.59
CA LEU A 95 -5.78 7.10 -10.33
C LEU A 95 -5.49 6.12 -9.18
N LYS A 96 -6.29 5.05 -9.04
CA LYS A 96 -6.05 4.00 -8.03
C LYS A 96 -4.68 3.35 -8.21
N TYR A 97 -4.27 3.13 -9.45
CA TYR A 97 -2.95 2.60 -9.75
C TYR A 97 -1.83 3.51 -9.23
N HIS A 98 -1.96 4.84 -9.40
CA HIS A 98 -0.97 5.78 -8.87
C HIS A 98 -0.94 5.78 -7.33
N VAL A 99 -2.09 5.81 -6.67
CA VAL A 99 -2.18 5.79 -5.20
C VAL A 99 -1.60 4.49 -4.63
N ARG A 100 -1.93 3.34 -5.25
CA ARG A 100 -1.38 2.03 -4.88
C ARG A 100 0.14 1.97 -5.01
N ARG A 101 0.68 2.47 -6.12
CA ARG A 101 2.14 2.55 -6.33
C ARG A 101 2.82 3.50 -5.35
N ALA A 102 2.17 4.62 -5.02
CA ALA A 102 2.66 5.56 -4.03
C ALA A 102 2.76 4.90 -2.65
N PHE A 103 1.70 4.21 -2.21
CA PHE A 103 1.72 3.42 -0.99
C PHE A 103 2.87 2.41 -0.97
N VAL A 104 2.99 1.56 -2.01
CA VAL A 104 4.03 0.53 -2.06
C VAL A 104 5.43 1.15 -2.01
N ARG A 105 5.63 2.27 -2.69
CA ARG A 105 6.92 2.98 -2.69
C ARG A 105 7.26 3.53 -1.32
N LEU A 106 6.30 4.13 -0.61
CA LEU A 106 6.49 4.58 0.77
C LEU A 106 6.83 3.41 1.70
N LEU A 107 6.16 2.26 1.50
CA LEU A 107 6.40 1.07 2.30
C LEU A 107 7.81 0.52 2.06
N ILE A 108 8.23 0.37 0.80
CA ILE A 108 9.61 -0.02 0.45
C ILE A 108 10.61 0.94 1.09
N GLU A 109 10.41 2.26 0.96
CA GLU A 109 11.32 3.26 1.53
C GLU A 109 11.40 3.15 3.06
N THR A 110 10.27 2.93 3.71
CA THR A 110 10.19 2.81 5.18
C THR A 110 10.84 1.52 5.66
N MET A 111 10.59 0.39 4.99
CA MET A 111 11.19 -0.89 5.33
C MET A 111 12.71 -0.88 5.11
N HIS A 112 13.20 -0.20 4.05
CA HIS A 112 14.64 -0.01 3.84
C HIS A 112 15.30 0.82 4.97
N LYS A 113 14.60 1.79 5.57
CA LYS A 113 15.12 2.54 6.73
C LYS A 113 15.24 1.67 7.97
N GLU A 114 14.42 0.61 8.08
CA GLU A 114 14.51 -0.41 9.12
C GLU A 114 15.52 -1.53 8.76
N GLU A 115 16.23 -1.40 7.63
CA GLU A 115 17.14 -2.41 7.08
C GLU A 115 16.43 -3.75 6.80
N ILE A 116 15.16 -3.69 6.38
CA ILE A 116 14.34 -4.85 6.03
C ILE A 116 14.00 -4.80 4.55
N GLU A 117 14.33 -5.88 3.84
CA GLU A 117 13.91 -6.07 2.46
C GLU A 117 12.46 -6.58 2.41
N ILE A 118 11.69 -6.13 1.41
CA ILE A 118 10.36 -6.67 1.12
C ILE A 118 10.27 -7.09 -0.35
N SER A 119 9.55 -8.18 -0.61
CA SER A 119 9.18 -8.61 -1.95
C SER A 119 7.77 -8.12 -2.27
N VAL A 120 7.58 -7.63 -3.50
CA VAL A 120 6.28 -7.14 -3.96
C VAL A 120 5.92 -7.86 -5.26
N VAL A 121 4.86 -8.66 -5.21
CA VAL A 121 4.35 -9.42 -6.36
C VAL A 121 3.02 -8.83 -6.79
N VAL A 122 2.81 -8.67 -8.11
CA VAL A 122 1.53 -8.24 -8.66
C VAL A 122 0.59 -9.44 -8.73
N ALA A 123 -0.61 -9.32 -8.17
CA ALA A 123 -1.67 -10.33 -8.18
C ALA A 123 -2.92 -9.83 -8.92
#